data_AF-A0A4R5AZT4-F1
#
_entry.id   AF-A0A4R5AZT4-F1
#
_cell.length_a   1.000
_cell.length_b   1.000
_cell.length_c   1.000
_cell.angle_alpha   90.00
_cell.angle_beta   90.00
_cell.angle_gamma   90.00
#
_symmetry.space_group_name_H-M   'P 1'
#
loop_
_entity.id
_entity.type
_entity.pdbx_description
1 polymer ?
#
loop_
_entity_poly.entity_id
_entity_poly.type
_entity_poly.pdbx_seq_one_letter_code
_entity_poly.pdbx_strand_id
1 'polypeptide(L)' 'MMHTDPEEAEVLETLTRLRAEFDSWHFRHRSGIAIPWRAQRRHEMRWNGGIHTLTARDAKMPREWLLEVAILDGWRTRRS' A
#
# COMPACT_ATOMS: atom_id res chain seq x y z
N MET A 1 27.73 3.76 15.71
CA MET A 1 27.15 4.16 14.41
C MET A 1 26.01 3.20 14.14
N MET A 2 24.77 3.69 14.09
CA MET A 2 23.66 2.88 13.57
C MET A 2 23.93 2.72 12.07
N HIS A 3 24.32 1.54 11.65
CA HIS A 3 24.25 1.18 10.23
C HIS A 3 22.75 1.15 9.92
N THR A 4 22.23 2.24 9.37
CA THR A 4 20.97 2.16 8.64
C THR A 4 21.28 1.24 7.47
N ASP A 5 20.78 0.02 7.56
CA ASP A 5 20.92 -0.95 6.48
C ASP A 5 20.35 -0.29 5.21
N PRO A 6 21.08 -0.30 4.08
CA PRO A 6 20.60 0.34 2.85
C PRO A 6 19.22 -0.18 2.44
N GLU A 7 18.91 -1.45 2.73
CA GLU A 7 17.58 -2.03 2.49
C GLU A 7 16.50 -1.38 3.37
N GLU A 8 16.80 -1.09 4.64
CA GLU A 8 15.86 -0.42 5.55
C GLU A 8 15.59 1.02 5.09
N ALA A 9 16.62 1.73 4.61
CA ALA A 9 16.46 3.06 4.06
C ALA A 9 15.55 3.07 2.82
N GLU A 10 15.74 2.12 1.90
CA GLU A 10 14.89 1.96 0.71
C GLU A 10 13.44 1.59 1.06
N VAL A 11 13.24 0.73 2.06
CA VAL A 11 11.90 0.38 2.56
C VAL A 11 11.19 1.61 3.14
N LEU A 12 11.90 2.42 3.94
CA LEU A 12 11.34 3.63 4.55
C LEU A 12 11.01 4.71 3.51
N GLU A 13 11.88 4.90 2.51
CA GLU A 13 11.61 5.81 1.39
C GLU A 13 10.36 5.35 0.61
N THR A 14 10.28 4.06 0.29
CA THR A 14 9.13 3.47 -0.41
C THR A 14 7.84 3.65 0.38
N LEU A 15 7.85 3.38 1.68
CA LEU A 15 6.69 3.60 2.55
C LEU A 15 6.26 5.07 2.60
N THR A 16 7.23 5.99 2.62
CA THR A 16 6.97 7.43 2.65
C THR A 16 6.30 7.88 1.35
N ARG A 17 6.82 7.43 0.20
CA ARG A 17 6.23 7.71 -1.12
C ARG A 17 4.83 7.13 -1.26
N LEU A 18 4.62 5.87 -0.85
CA LEU A 18 3.31 5.21 -0.92
C LEU A 18 2.26 5.91 -0.06
N ARG A 19 2.63 6.37 1.14
CA ARG A 19 1.73 7.14 2.00
C ARG A 19 1.36 8.49 1.41
N ALA A 20 2.30 9.16 0.74
CA ALA A 20 2.02 10.42 0.06
C ALA A 20 1.14 10.23 -1.19
N GLU A 21 1.34 9.15 -1.95
CA GLU A 21 0.58 8.84 -3.17
C GLU A 21 -0.83 8.31 -2.86
N PHE A 22 -1.01 7.58 -1.74
CA PHE A 22 -2.26 6.94 -1.34
C PHE A 22 -2.62 7.22 0.12
N ASP A 23 -3.02 8.45 0.47
CA ASP A 23 -3.33 8.82 1.87
C ASP A 23 -4.49 7.99 2.47
N SER A 24 -5.45 7.56 1.65
CA SER A 24 -6.54 6.67 2.08
C SER A 24 -6.10 5.23 2.39
N TRP A 25 -4.80 4.92 2.32
CA TRP A 25 -4.24 3.60 2.59
C TRP A 25 -3.14 3.64 3.65
N HIS A 26 -3.12 2.61 4.49
CA HIS A 26 -2.12 2.36 5.50
C HIS A 26 -1.16 1.27 5.02
N PHE A 27 0.13 1.59 5.00
CA PHE A 27 1.20 0.69 4.57
C PHE A 27 2.05 0.22 5.74
N ARG A 28 2.42 -1.07 5.73
CA ARG A 28 3.36 -1.70 6.67
C ARG A 28 4.31 -2.63 5.93
N HIS A 29 5.56 -2.64 6.37
CA HIS A 29 6.55 -3.64 6.03
C HIS A 29 6.92 -4.45 7.30
N ARG A 30 7.07 -5.77 7.19
CA ARG A 30 7.61 -6.63 8.25
C ARG A 30 8.75 -7.47 7.68
N SER A 31 9.97 -7.23 8.14
CA SER A 31 11.13 -8.05 7.78
C SER A 31 11.01 -9.46 8.37
N GLY A 32 11.61 -10.44 7.70
CA GLY A 32 11.67 -11.83 8.19
C GLY A 32 10.43 -12.70 7.93
N ILE A 33 9.51 -12.27 7.06
CA ILE A 33 8.35 -13.07 6.64
C ILE A 33 8.24 -13.14 5.11
N ALA A 34 7.64 -14.22 4.62
CA ALA A 34 7.51 -14.48 3.17
C ALA A 34 6.64 -13.45 2.41
N ILE A 35 5.80 -12.68 3.11
CA ILE A 35 4.94 -11.65 2.54
C ILE A 35 5.07 -10.39 3.40
N PRO A 36 6.16 -9.62 3.23
CA PRO A 36 6.52 -8.57 4.17
C PRO A 36 5.73 -7.29 3.96
N TRP A 37 5.15 -7.05 2.78
CA TRP A 37 4.39 -5.84 2.48
C TRP A 37 2.89 -6.03 2.69
N ARG A 38 2.27 -5.07 3.38
CA ARG A 38 0.83 -5.02 3.59
C ARG A 38 0.30 -3.60 3.40
N ALA A 39 -0.70 -3.45 2.56
CA ALA A 39 -1.49 -2.24 2.40
C ALA A 39 -2.93 -2.50 2.87
N GLN A 40 -3.50 -1.59 3.65
CA GLN A 40 -4.85 -1.69 4.18
C GLN A 40 -5.57 -0.34 4.02
N ARG A 41 -6.77 -0.33 3.45
CA ARG A 41 -7.51 0.91 3.26
C ARG A 41 -7.95 1.50 4.61
N ARG A 42 -7.80 2.81 4.80
CA ARG A 42 -8.32 3.51 5.99
C ARG A 42 -9.84 3.46 5.98
N HIS A 43 -10.41 3.22 7.16
CA HIS A 43 -11.85 3.07 7.35
C HIS A 43 -12.53 4.44 7.44
N GLU A 44 -12.59 5.17 6.32
CA GLU A 44 -13.39 6.39 6.24
C GLU A 44 -14.72 6.13 5.52
N MET A 45 -15.77 6.74 6.06
CA MET A 45 -17.17 6.35 5.95
C MET A 45 -17.71 6.49 4.52
N ARG A 46 -17.79 5.40 3.76
CA ARG A 46 -18.80 5.09 2.72
C ARG A 46 -18.35 3.80 2.02
N TRP A 47 -18.84 2.67 2.53
CA TRP A 47 -18.49 1.35 2.03
C TRP A 47 -19.42 0.93 0.89
N ASN A 48 -18.90 0.93 -0.35
CA ASN A 48 -19.59 0.37 -1.53
C ASN A 48 -19.01 -0.98 -1.99
N GLY A 49 -18.30 -1.69 -1.10
CA GLY A 49 -17.59 -2.96 -1.39
C GLY A 49 -16.33 -2.79 -2.26
N GLY A 50 -15.28 -3.59 -2.03
CA GLY A 50 -14.03 -3.52 -2.82
C GLY A 50 -12.88 -4.32 -2.19
N ILE A 51 -11.66 -4.17 -2.74
CA ILE A 51 -10.44 -4.75 -2.15
C ILE A 51 -10.00 -3.89 -0.95
N HIS A 52 -9.85 -4.51 0.22
CA HIS A 52 -9.58 -3.81 1.49
C HIS A 52 -8.19 -4.06 2.07
N THR A 53 -7.54 -5.14 1.64
CA THR A 53 -6.19 -5.50 2.08
C THR A 53 -5.46 -6.11 0.90
N LEU A 54 -4.24 -5.65 0.69
CA LEU A 54 -3.30 -6.19 -0.28
C LEU A 54 -2.04 -6.63 0.47
N THR A 55 -1.50 -7.78 0.12
CA THR A 55 -0.29 -8.33 0.73
C THR A 55 0.67 -8.77 -0.35
N ALA A 56 1.86 -8.19 -0.39
CA ALA A 56 2.83 -8.40 -1.43
C ALA A 56 4.15 -8.94 -0.88
N ARG A 57 4.83 -9.74 -1.71
CA ARG A 57 6.17 -10.26 -1.40
C ARG A 57 7.26 -9.22 -1.65
N ASP A 58 6.99 -8.32 -2.59
CA ASP A 58 7.97 -7.39 -3.13
C ASP A 58 7.48 -5.95 -3.01
N ALA A 59 8.40 -4.99 -2.87
CA ALA A 59 8.09 -3.57 -2.67
C ALA A 59 7.47 -2.90 -3.90
N LYS A 60 7.70 -3.47 -5.10
CA LYS A 60 7.16 -2.95 -6.37
C LYS A 60 5.67 -3.29 -6.55
N MET A 61 5.26 -4.47 -6.10
CA MET A 61 3.89 -4.98 -6.25
C MET A 61 2.80 -4.17 -5.51
N PRO A 62 2.98 -3.64 -4.28
CA PRO A 62 1.92 -2.90 -3.60
C PRO A 62 1.54 -1.61 -4.34
N ARG A 63 2.47 -0.98 -5.07
CA ARG A 63 2.16 0.20 -5.88
C ARG A 63 1.29 -0.17 -7.09
N GLU A 64 1.71 -1.18 -7.85
CA GLU A 64 1.02 -1.59 -9.08
C GLU A 64 -0.41 -2.08 -8.77
N TRP A 65 -0.58 -2.89 -7.73
CA TRP A 65 -1.90 -3.38 -7.33
C TRP A 65 -2.80 -2.28 -6.78
N LEU A 66 -2.25 -1.27 -6.11
CA LEU A 66 -3.03 -0.12 -5.67
C LEU A 66 -3.46 0.79 -6.80
N LEU A 67 -2.65 0.93 -7.85
CA LEU A 67 -3.08 1.62 -9.07
C LEU A 67 -4.26 0.89 -9.71
N GLU A 68 -4.21 -0.44 -9.81
CA GLU A 68 -5.34 -1.22 -10.32
C GLU A 68 -6.60 -1.08 -9.44
N VAL A 69 -6.45 -1.15 -8.12
CA VAL A 69 -7.57 -0.94 -7.19
C VAL A 69 -8.14 0.48 -7.28
N ALA A 70 -7.29 1.50 -7.38
CA ALA A 70 -7.71 2.89 -7.53
C ALA A 70 -8.44 3.14 -8.85
N ILE A 71 -7.98 2.51 -9.94
CA ILE A 71 -8.68 2.51 -11.22
C ILE A 71 -10.07 1.90 -11.01
N LEU A 72 -10.17 0.66 -10.50
CA LEU A 72 -11.45 -0.03 -10.28
C LEU A 72 -12.42 0.75 -9.38
N ASP A 73 -11.92 1.41 -8.32
CA ASP A 73 -12.72 2.24 -7.41
C ASP A 73 -13.23 3.53 -8.09
N GLY A 74 -12.37 4.18 -8.89
CA GLY A 74 -12.71 5.36 -9.69
C GLY A 74 -13.72 5.07 -10.82
N TRP A 75 -13.67 3.88 -11.41
CA TRP A 75 -14.69 3.42 -12.37
C TRP A 75 -16.05 3.18 -11.70
N ARG A 76 -16.06 2.70 -10.45
CA ARG A 76 -17.30 2.42 -9.70
C ARG A 76 -18.01 3.70 -9.25
N THR A 77 -17.26 4.75 -8.93
CA THR A 77 -17.80 6.06 -8.50
C THR A 77 -18.37 6.90 -9.65
N ARG A 78 -17.98 6.65 -10.91
CA ARG A 78 -18.55 7.36 -12.08
C ARG A 78 -19.85 6.76 -12.64
N ARG A 79 -20.32 5.64 -12.09
CA ARG A 79 -21.55 4.93 -12.52
C ARG A 79 -22.72 5.06 -11.54
N SER A 80 -22.58 5.83 -10.45
CA SER A 80 -23.66 6.10 -9.48
C SER A 80 -24.27 7.48 -9.71
#